data_AF-A0A1X7FDC4-F1
#
_entry.id   AF-A0A1X7FDC4-F1
#
_cell.length_a   1.000
_cell.length_b   1.000
_cell.length_c   1.000
_cell.angle_alpha   90.00
_cell.angle_beta   90.00
_cell.angle_gamma   90.00
#
_symmetry.space_group_name_H-M   'P 1'
#
loop_
_entity.id
_entity.type
_entity.pdbx_description
1 polymer ?
#
loop_
_entity_poly.entity_id
_entity_poly.type
_entity_poly.pdbx_seq_one_letter_code
_entity_poly.pdbx_strand_id
1 'polypeptide(L)'
;MPDYLPDLIAATKRLAAPARWGAHDDQFRAVCALDIDGVTMEGLWLRGQCIREITDRRVTFQLEWLAPGWRRGAVARLDWRPESPHGNKNIGPAHLRLMVIEGSHHHPFALNWPLGFQRMFGENLPIAEPLADEPASFHDLTDLAGRLFNIQGMEAFPVPPWEPRLGRL
;
A
#
# COMPACT_ATOMS: atom_id res chain seq x y z
N MET A 1 -20.33 10.29 2.75
CA MET A 1 -19.27 9.25 2.69
C MET A 1 -19.88 7.99 3.25
N PRO A 2 -19.51 6.79 2.81
CA PRO A 2 -19.99 5.62 3.52
C PRO A 2 -19.37 5.61 4.92
N ASP A 3 -20.21 5.78 5.93
CA ASP A 3 -19.81 5.84 7.34
C ASP A 3 -19.17 4.53 7.81
N TYR A 4 -19.31 3.45 7.03
CA TYR A 4 -18.74 2.13 7.29
C TYR A 4 -17.29 1.93 6.81
N LEU A 5 -16.71 2.86 6.02
CA LEU A 5 -15.36 2.65 5.48
C LEU A 5 -14.31 2.45 6.59
N PRO A 6 -14.28 3.24 7.68
CA PRO A 6 -13.35 3.01 8.77
C PRO A 6 -13.43 1.59 9.35
N ASP A 7 -14.63 1.06 9.54
CA ASP A 7 -14.83 -0.31 10.04
C ASP A 7 -14.33 -1.35 9.03
N LEU A 8 -14.61 -1.13 7.74
CA LEU A 8 -14.12 -1.99 6.65
C LEU A 8 -12.59 -2.02 6.59
N ILE A 9 -11.92 -0.87 6.78
CA ILE A 9 -10.46 -0.76 6.78
C ILE A 9 -9.86 -1.35 8.06
N ALA A 10 -10.52 -1.24 9.20
CA ALA A 10 -10.05 -1.78 10.46
C ALA A 10 -10.25 -3.31 10.59
N ALA A 11 -11.25 -3.87 9.90
CA ALA A 11 -11.59 -5.28 9.97
C ALA A 11 -10.42 -6.21 9.61
N THR A 12 -10.41 -7.42 10.18
CA THR A 12 -9.42 -8.44 9.83
C THR A 12 -9.74 -9.01 8.46
N LYS A 13 -8.74 -9.02 7.56
CA LYS A 13 -8.91 -9.41 6.16
C LYS A 13 -8.07 -10.63 5.82
N ARG A 14 -8.43 -11.32 4.74
CA ARG A 14 -7.63 -12.36 4.09
C ARG A 14 -7.61 -12.13 2.58
N LEU A 15 -6.61 -12.67 1.90
CA LEU A 15 -6.63 -12.70 0.43
C LEU A 15 -7.71 -13.70 -0.02
N ALA A 16 -8.64 -13.27 -0.87
CA ALA A 16 -9.70 -14.13 -1.40
C ALA A 16 -9.18 -15.29 -2.27
N ALA A 17 -7.97 -15.13 -2.80
CA ALA A 17 -7.24 -16.14 -3.54
C ALA A 17 -5.73 -15.91 -3.37
N PRO A 18 -4.89 -16.94 -3.60
CA PRO A 18 -3.43 -16.76 -3.60
C PRO A 18 -3.01 -15.63 -4.55
N ALA A 19 -2.19 -14.71 -4.05
CA ALA A 19 -1.68 -13.61 -4.83
C ALA A 19 -0.82 -14.11 -6.00
N ARG A 20 -0.90 -13.41 -7.13
CA ARG A 20 -0.11 -13.69 -8.33
C ARG A 20 0.36 -12.39 -8.95
N TRP A 21 1.65 -12.34 -9.28
CA TRP A 21 2.22 -11.25 -10.04
C TRP A 21 1.90 -11.41 -11.52
N GLY A 22 1.40 -10.34 -12.14
CA GLY A 22 1.26 -10.19 -13.58
C GLY A 22 2.17 -9.08 -14.07
N ALA A 23 2.74 -9.24 -15.28
CA ALA A 23 3.49 -8.19 -15.93
C ALA A 23 2.54 -7.06 -16.36
N HIS A 24 2.96 -5.82 -16.15
CA HIS A 24 2.28 -4.61 -16.59
C HIS A 24 3.34 -3.58 -16.99
N ASP A 25 3.62 -3.48 -18.29
CA ASP A 25 4.70 -2.65 -18.84
C ASP A 25 6.07 -3.01 -18.21
N ASP A 26 6.70 -2.03 -17.55
CA ASP A 26 7.98 -2.12 -16.84
C ASP A 26 7.82 -2.60 -15.37
N GLN A 27 6.60 -2.95 -14.96
CA GLN A 27 6.24 -3.30 -13.59
C GLN A 27 5.67 -4.72 -13.47
N PHE A 28 5.77 -5.27 -12.27
CA PHE A 28 4.89 -6.34 -11.82
C PHE A 28 3.77 -5.75 -10.99
N ARG A 29 2.56 -6.28 -11.16
CA ARG A 29 1.39 -5.97 -10.34
C ARG A 29 0.70 -7.23 -9.87
N ALA A 30 0.37 -7.29 -8.59
CA ALA A 30 -0.48 -8.32 -8.02
C ALA A 30 -1.72 -7.63 -7.44
N VAL A 31 -2.91 -8.07 -7.83
CA VAL A 31 -4.18 -7.52 -7.34
C VAL A 31 -5.02 -8.64 -6.79
N CYS A 32 -5.43 -8.51 -5.53
CA CYS A 32 -6.19 -9.53 -4.81
C CYS A 32 -7.43 -8.89 -4.20
N ALA A 33 -8.60 -9.49 -4.43
CA ALA A 33 -9.78 -9.17 -3.64
C ALA A 33 -9.55 -9.63 -2.19
N LEU A 34 -10.22 -8.97 -1.24
CA LEU A 34 -10.08 -9.26 0.18
C LEU A 34 -11.36 -9.86 0.75
N ASP A 35 -11.21 -10.91 1.53
CA ASP A 35 -12.28 -11.50 2.31
C ASP A 35 -12.31 -10.89 3.71
N ILE A 36 -13.52 -10.63 4.21
CA ILE A 36 -13.80 -10.34 5.61
C ILE A 36 -14.84 -11.36 6.07
N ASP A 37 -14.57 -12.05 7.18
CA ASP A 37 -15.44 -13.09 7.73
C ASP A 37 -15.87 -14.16 6.70
N GLY A 38 -14.97 -14.50 5.78
CA GLY A 38 -15.20 -15.51 4.73
C GLY A 38 -16.02 -15.01 3.52
N VAL A 39 -16.31 -13.71 3.45
CA VAL A 39 -17.03 -13.09 2.33
C VAL A 39 -16.08 -12.15 1.56
N THR A 40 -15.98 -12.34 0.25
CA THR A 40 -15.21 -11.44 -0.61
C THR A 40 -15.90 -10.08 -0.69
N MET A 41 -15.19 -9.05 -0.27
CA MET A 41 -15.70 -7.69 -0.20
C MET A 41 -15.58 -7.01 -1.56
N GLU A 42 -16.72 -6.72 -2.17
CA GLU A 42 -16.75 -5.89 -3.38
C GLU A 42 -16.16 -4.52 -3.10
N GLY A 43 -15.34 -4.04 -4.04
CA GLY A 43 -14.75 -2.72 -3.90
C GLY A 43 -13.49 -2.67 -3.05
N LEU A 44 -13.03 -3.77 -2.45
CA LEU A 44 -11.85 -3.79 -1.58
C LEU A 44 -10.76 -4.73 -2.11
N TRP A 45 -9.56 -4.19 -2.32
CA TRP A 45 -8.43 -4.96 -2.84
C TRP A 45 -7.13 -4.64 -2.13
N LEU A 46 -6.24 -5.63 -2.06
CA LEU A 46 -4.82 -5.39 -1.91
C LEU A 46 -4.19 -5.30 -3.31
N ARG A 47 -3.30 -4.33 -3.50
CA ARG A 47 -2.44 -4.24 -4.67
C ARG A 47 -0.97 -4.18 -4.27
N GLY A 48 -0.17 -5.13 -4.76
CA GLY A 48 1.28 -5.06 -4.79
C GLY A 48 1.77 -4.52 -6.13
N GLN A 49 2.82 -3.71 -6.12
CA GLN A 49 3.47 -3.19 -7.33
C GLN A 49 4.98 -3.07 -7.12
N CYS A 50 5.78 -3.41 -8.13
CA CYS A 50 7.22 -3.14 -8.13
C CYS A 50 7.74 -2.99 -9.56
N ILE A 51 8.93 -2.41 -9.73
CA ILE A 51 9.64 -2.39 -11.01
C ILE A 51 10.19 -3.78 -11.31
N ARG A 52 10.07 -4.26 -12.56
CA ARG A 52 10.50 -5.62 -12.95
C ARG A 52 11.99 -5.86 -12.74
N GLU A 53 12.79 -4.84 -12.99
CA GLU A 53 14.26 -4.94 -13.09
C GLU A 53 14.98 -4.59 -11.78
N ILE A 54 14.23 -4.15 -10.76
CA ILE A 54 14.81 -3.63 -9.52
C ILE A 54 14.35 -4.49 -8.34
N THR A 55 15.21 -5.42 -7.94
CA THR A 55 15.01 -6.35 -6.82
C THR A 55 15.08 -5.62 -5.46
N ASP A 56 14.21 -6.01 -4.53
CA ASP A 56 14.22 -5.59 -3.11
C ASP A 56 14.21 -4.07 -2.84
N ARG A 57 13.55 -3.31 -3.72
CA ARG A 57 13.26 -1.87 -3.54
C ARG A 57 12.18 -1.40 -4.50
N ARG A 58 11.68 -0.17 -4.30
CA ARG A 58 10.58 0.42 -5.09
C ARG A 58 9.36 -0.52 -5.15
N VAL A 59 9.06 -1.14 -4.02
CA VAL A 59 7.88 -1.98 -3.84
C VAL A 59 6.83 -1.18 -3.11
N THR A 60 5.61 -1.21 -3.61
CA THR A 60 4.47 -0.55 -3.01
C THR A 60 3.38 -1.58 -2.74
N PHE A 61 2.84 -1.60 -1.52
CA PHE A 61 1.58 -2.25 -1.22
C PHE A 61 0.51 -1.19 -0.95
N GLN A 62 -0.69 -1.39 -1.51
CA GLN A 62 -1.83 -0.48 -1.33
C GLN A 62 -3.06 -1.27 -0.93
N LEU A 63 -3.74 -0.80 0.11
CA LEU A 63 -5.13 -1.14 0.32
C LEU A 63 -5.96 -0.17 -0.53
N GLU A 64 -6.75 -0.70 -1.46
CA GLU A 64 -7.50 0.09 -2.42
C GLU A 64 -9.00 -0.11 -2.23
N TRP A 65 -9.74 0.98 -2.41
CA TRP A 65 -11.19 0.99 -2.33
C TRP A 65 -11.82 1.64 -3.57
N LEU A 66 -12.92 1.08 -4.06
CA LEU A 66 -13.78 1.69 -5.07
C LEU A 66 -14.94 2.40 -4.40
N ALA A 67 -14.84 3.73 -4.29
CA ALA A 67 -15.94 4.51 -3.76
C ALA A 67 -17.05 4.74 -4.80
N PRO A 68 -18.33 4.74 -4.40
CA PRO A 68 -19.43 5.08 -5.30
C PRO A 68 -19.21 6.43 -5.99
N GLY A 69 -19.22 6.45 -7.32
CA GLY A 69 -19.00 7.66 -8.12
C GLY A 69 -17.53 8.08 -8.28
N TRP A 70 -16.57 7.28 -7.80
CA TRP A 70 -15.14 7.53 -7.94
C TRP A 70 -14.42 6.37 -8.60
N ARG A 71 -13.18 6.63 -9.03
CA ARG A 71 -12.27 5.58 -9.46
C ARG A 71 -11.70 4.86 -8.24
N ARG A 72 -11.39 3.58 -8.42
CA ARG A 72 -10.57 2.80 -7.48
C ARG A 72 -9.29 3.57 -7.14
N GLY A 73 -8.97 3.64 -5.86
CA GLY A 73 -7.77 4.33 -5.38
C GLY A 73 -7.32 3.85 -4.01
N ALA A 74 -6.09 4.21 -3.64
CA ALA A 74 -5.51 3.82 -2.37
C ALA A 74 -6.18 4.55 -1.20
N VAL A 75 -6.45 3.79 -0.14
CA VAL A 75 -6.92 4.31 1.17
C VAL A 75 -5.84 4.15 2.24
N ALA A 76 -4.87 3.25 2.02
CA ALA A 76 -3.62 3.18 2.74
C ALA A 76 -2.52 2.68 1.77
N ARG A 77 -1.26 3.08 2.01
CA ARG A 77 -0.12 2.69 1.15
C ARG A 77 1.14 2.50 1.97
N LEU A 78 1.91 1.47 1.66
CA LEU A 78 3.23 1.22 2.19
C LEU A 78 4.22 1.28 1.03
N ASP A 79 5.20 2.17 1.11
CA ASP A 79 6.24 2.33 0.11
C ASP A 79 7.59 1.88 0.70
N TRP A 80 8.20 0.87 0.07
CA TRP A 80 9.45 0.27 0.51
C TRP A 80 10.62 0.66 -0.40
N ARG A 81 11.63 1.28 0.21
CA ARG A 81 12.85 1.80 -0.43
C ARG A 81 12.52 2.54 -1.73
N PRO A 82 11.70 3.60 -1.65
CA PRO A 82 11.34 4.39 -2.81
C PRO A 82 12.60 5.00 -3.46
N GLU A 83 12.50 5.37 -4.73
CA GLU A 83 13.60 6.04 -5.43
C GLU A 83 13.75 7.51 -5.01
N SER A 84 12.62 8.16 -4.72
CA SER A 84 12.55 9.57 -4.37
C SER A 84 11.95 9.75 -2.98
N PRO A 85 12.37 10.78 -2.24
CA PRO A 85 11.78 11.10 -0.95
C PRO A 85 10.30 11.47 -1.09
N HIS A 86 9.54 11.22 -0.03
CA HIS A 86 8.18 11.71 0.10
C HIS A 86 8.15 13.03 0.87
N GLY A 87 7.38 14.00 0.39
CA GLY A 87 7.15 15.26 1.09
C GLY A 87 5.69 15.37 1.51
N ASN A 88 5.45 15.36 2.82
CA ASN A 88 4.12 15.58 3.37
C ASN A 88 3.63 16.99 3.00
N LYS A 89 2.34 17.10 2.68
CA LYS A 89 1.71 18.41 2.42
C LYS A 89 1.58 19.23 3.72
N ASN A 90 1.33 20.54 3.60
CA ASN A 90 1.09 21.41 4.75
C ASN A 90 -0.33 21.27 5.33
N ILE A 91 -0.77 20.03 5.58
CA ILE A 91 -2.11 19.67 6.10
C ILE A 91 -1.99 18.51 7.12
N GLY A 92 -3.06 18.20 7.85
CA GLY A 92 -3.03 17.11 8.84
C GLY A 92 -2.31 17.47 10.16
N PRO A 93 -1.76 16.49 10.89
CA PRO A 93 -1.10 16.72 12.18
C PRO A 93 0.13 17.63 12.08
N ALA A 94 0.24 18.61 12.99
CA ALA A 94 1.27 19.65 12.90
C ALA A 94 2.71 19.13 12.84
N HIS A 95 3.01 18.05 13.58
CA HIS A 95 4.35 17.44 13.63
C HIS A 95 4.72 16.67 12.36
N LEU A 96 3.78 16.42 11.45
CA LEU A 96 4.01 15.72 10.18
C LEU A 96 3.98 16.65 8.96
N ARG A 97 3.48 17.88 9.11
CA ARG A 97 3.37 18.83 8.00
C ARG A 97 4.74 19.17 7.44
N LEU A 98 4.85 19.18 6.11
CA LEU A 98 6.09 19.54 5.38
C LEU A 98 7.30 18.66 5.73
N MET A 99 7.10 17.54 6.44
CA MET A 99 8.14 16.57 6.70
C MET A 99 8.59 15.92 5.38
N VAL A 100 9.91 15.82 5.20
CA VAL A 100 10.53 15.06 4.12
C VAL A 100 10.97 13.71 4.67
N ILE A 101 10.59 12.63 4.00
CA ILE A 101 10.88 11.26 4.37
C ILE A 101 11.71 10.62 3.25
N GLU A 102 12.97 10.30 3.54
CA GLU A 102 13.91 9.77 2.53
C GLU A 102 13.84 8.26 2.33
N GLY A 103 13.28 7.53 3.29
CA GLY A 103 13.24 6.08 3.30
C GLY A 103 11.85 5.50 3.08
N SER A 104 11.71 4.24 3.50
CA SER A 104 10.41 3.58 3.51
C SER A 104 9.44 4.30 4.43
N HIS A 105 8.18 4.35 4.01
CA HIS A 105 7.17 5.10 4.71
C HIS A 105 5.79 4.51 4.48
N HIS A 106 4.91 4.78 5.43
CA HIS A 106 3.53 4.35 5.43
C HIS A 106 2.63 5.58 5.29
N HIS A 107 1.60 5.47 4.47
CA HIS A 107 0.50 6.40 4.31
C HIS A 107 -0.71 5.82 5.05
N PRO A 108 -0.90 6.12 6.34
CA PRO A 108 -1.93 5.45 7.14
C PRO A 108 -3.31 6.01 6.80
N PHE A 109 -4.30 5.12 6.74
CA PHE A 109 -5.70 5.54 6.59
C PHE A 109 -6.11 6.53 7.69
N ALA A 110 -5.72 6.29 8.94
CA ALA A 110 -6.08 7.12 10.09
C ALA A 110 -5.56 8.57 10.01
N LEU A 111 -4.47 8.82 9.27
CA LEU A 111 -3.94 10.18 9.08
C LEU A 111 -4.59 10.90 7.90
N ASN A 112 -5.01 10.16 6.88
CA ASN A 112 -5.53 10.73 5.63
C ASN A 112 -7.06 10.83 5.61
N TRP A 113 -7.78 9.91 6.26
CA TRP A 113 -9.24 9.91 6.33
C TRP A 113 -9.83 11.18 6.96
N PRO A 114 -9.30 11.71 8.09
CA PRO A 114 -9.82 12.93 8.71
C PRO A 114 -9.69 14.19 7.84
N LEU A 115 -8.81 14.17 6.82
CA LEU A 115 -8.69 15.28 5.86
C LEU A 115 -9.89 15.39 4.93
N GLY A 116 -10.75 14.37 4.93
CA GLY A 116 -11.87 14.23 4.03
C GLY A 116 -11.48 13.50 2.75
N PHE A 117 -12.43 12.73 2.26
CA PHE A 117 -12.26 11.86 1.10
C PHE A 117 -11.71 12.56 -0.15
N GLN A 118 -12.18 13.79 -0.46
CA GLN A 118 -11.71 14.53 -1.63
C GLN A 118 -10.21 14.79 -1.58
N ARG A 119 -9.66 15.10 -0.39
CA ARG A 119 -8.21 15.29 -0.22
C ARG A 119 -7.48 13.97 -0.21
N MET A 120 -7.99 12.97 0.50
CA MET A 120 -7.38 11.65 0.56
C MET A 120 -7.15 11.05 -0.83
N PHE A 121 -8.18 11.06 -1.69
CA PHE A 121 -8.08 10.54 -3.05
C PHE A 121 -7.48 11.55 -4.04
N GLY A 122 -7.88 12.82 -3.97
CA GLY A 122 -7.43 13.86 -4.90
C GLY A 122 -5.95 14.23 -4.75
N GLU A 123 -5.43 14.18 -3.52
CA GLU A 123 -4.01 14.42 -3.23
C GLU A 123 -3.20 13.12 -3.09
N ASN A 124 -3.80 11.95 -3.36
CA ASN A 124 -3.18 10.63 -3.37
C ASN A 124 -2.42 10.26 -2.07
N LEU A 125 -3.15 10.29 -0.95
CA LEU A 125 -2.65 10.07 0.41
C LEU A 125 -1.53 11.08 0.76
N PRO A 126 -1.88 12.34 1.06
CA PRO A 126 -0.91 13.43 1.21
C PRO A 126 -0.05 13.39 2.49
N ILE A 127 -0.36 12.50 3.44
CA ILE A 127 0.33 12.39 4.72
C ILE A 127 0.85 10.97 4.92
N ALA A 128 2.15 10.87 5.13
CA ALA A 128 2.88 9.67 5.52
C ALA A 128 3.62 9.84 6.83
N GLU A 129 4.03 8.70 7.38
CA GLU A 129 4.95 8.56 8.50
C GLU A 129 6.16 7.71 8.07
N PRO A 130 7.39 8.05 8.50
CA PRO A 130 8.54 7.18 8.28
C PRO A 130 8.34 5.86 9.02
N LEU A 131 8.83 4.76 8.45
CA LEU A 131 8.90 3.51 9.22
C LEU A 131 9.96 3.65 10.32
N ALA A 132 9.64 3.16 11.51
CA ALA A 132 10.60 3.13 12.63
C ALA A 132 11.78 2.20 12.30
N ASP A 133 11.48 1.04 11.73
CA ASP A 133 12.43 0.05 11.27
C ASP A 133 12.23 -0.22 9.78
N GLU A 134 13.34 -0.23 9.04
CA GLU A 134 13.36 -0.53 7.61
C GLU A 134 13.25 -2.06 7.40
N PRO A 135 12.26 -2.56 6.63
CA PRO A 135 12.19 -3.99 6.32
C PRO A 135 13.47 -4.46 5.62
N ALA A 136 14.08 -5.54 6.12
CA ALA A 136 15.36 -6.03 5.61
C ALA A 136 15.18 -6.81 4.30
N SER A 137 14.05 -7.52 4.18
CA SER A 137 13.70 -8.38 3.04
C SER A 137 12.26 -8.14 2.54
N PHE A 138 11.93 -8.68 1.37
CA PHE A 138 10.55 -8.69 0.87
C PHE A 138 9.59 -9.41 1.82
N HIS A 139 10.05 -10.46 2.52
CA HIS A 139 9.23 -11.16 3.51
C HIS A 139 8.93 -10.26 4.72
N ASP A 140 9.93 -9.54 5.24
CA ASP A 140 9.70 -8.59 6.34
C ASP A 140 8.73 -7.47 5.90
N LEU A 141 8.81 -7.07 4.63
CA LEU A 141 7.88 -6.11 4.04
C LEU A 141 6.46 -6.66 4.00
N THR A 142 6.24 -7.89 3.53
CA THR A 142 4.90 -8.48 3.45
C THR A 142 4.30 -8.69 4.83
N ASP A 143 5.11 -9.09 5.81
CA ASP A 143 4.68 -9.24 7.20
C ASP A 143 4.29 -7.89 7.81
N LEU A 144 5.08 -6.85 7.54
CA LEU A 144 4.73 -5.49 7.93
C LEU A 144 3.44 -5.02 7.25
N ALA A 145 3.28 -5.24 5.95
CA ALA A 145 2.07 -4.87 5.21
C ALA A 145 0.82 -5.59 5.78
N GLY A 146 0.95 -6.87 6.13
CA GLY A 146 -0.11 -7.64 6.80
C GLY A 146 -0.52 -7.03 8.13
N ARG A 147 0.44 -6.63 8.96
CA ARG A 147 0.15 -5.94 10.23
C ARG A 147 -0.49 -4.56 10.03
N LEU A 148 0.08 -3.73 9.14
CA LEU A 148 -0.40 -2.36 8.91
C LEU A 148 -1.80 -2.33 8.28
N PHE A 149 -2.12 -3.26 7.40
CA PHE A 149 -3.42 -3.32 6.71
C PHE A 149 -4.43 -4.29 7.35
N ASN A 150 -4.03 -4.94 8.45
CA ASN A 150 -4.78 -6.00 9.12
C ASN A 150 -5.22 -7.12 8.15
N ILE A 151 -4.25 -7.64 7.37
CA ILE A 151 -4.43 -8.73 6.42
C ILE A 151 -3.65 -9.96 6.92
N GLN A 152 -4.35 -11.05 7.20
CA GLN A 152 -3.77 -12.32 7.60
C GLN A 152 -3.28 -13.11 6.38
N GLY A 153 -2.22 -13.90 6.56
CA GLY A 153 -1.67 -14.76 5.50
C GLY A 153 -0.75 -14.04 4.53
N MET A 154 -0.30 -12.81 4.85
CA MET A 154 0.59 -12.03 3.99
C MET A 154 2.00 -12.60 3.92
N GLU A 155 2.42 -13.41 4.88
CA GLU A 155 3.68 -14.16 4.84
C GLU A 155 3.76 -15.14 3.65
N ALA A 156 2.61 -15.55 3.11
CA ALA A 156 2.52 -16.39 1.92
C ALA A 156 2.45 -15.59 0.60
N PHE A 157 2.53 -14.26 0.65
CA PHE A 157 2.52 -13.41 -0.54
C PHE A 157 3.79 -13.70 -1.37
N PRO A 158 3.68 -14.04 -2.66
CA PRO A 158 4.83 -14.49 -3.42
C PRO A 158 5.83 -13.35 -3.63
N VAL A 159 7.12 -13.68 -3.59
CA VAL A 159 8.19 -12.78 -4.04
C VAL A 159 7.93 -12.42 -5.51
N PRO A 160 8.08 -11.15 -5.93
CA PRO A 160 7.95 -10.77 -7.33
C PRO A 160 8.94 -11.56 -8.19
N PRO A 161 8.55 -12.02 -9.39
CA PRO A 161 9.45 -12.71 -10.30
C PRO A 161 10.38 -11.71 -10.98
N TRP A 162 11.16 -10.95 -10.19
CA TRP A 162 12.07 -9.93 -10.68
C TRP A 162 12.99 -10.46 -11.79
N GLU A 163 13.19 -9.61 -12.79
CA GLU A 163 14.02 -9.88 -13.96
C GLU A 163 15.19 -8.87 -13.94
N PRO A 164 16.12 -8.98 -12.99
CA PRO A 164 17.23 -8.05 -12.90
C PRO A 164 18.04 -8.10 -14.20
N ARG A 165 18.20 -6.94 -14.85
CA ARG A 165 19.10 -6.87 -16.01
C ARG A 165 20.53 -7.00 -15.53
N LEU A 166 21.19 -8.09 -15.93
CA LEU A 166 22.63 -8.23 -15.78
C LEU A 166 23.32 -7.30 -16.79
N GLY A 167 23.63 -6.06 -16.40
CA GLY A 167 24.52 -5.18 -17.17
C GLY A 167 24.47 -3.71 -16.72
N ARG A 168 25.58 -3.00 -16.48
CA ARG A 168 27.00 -3.33 -16.32
C ARG A 168 27.43 -2.77 -14.96
N LEU A 169 28.32 -3.45 -14.24
CA LEU A 169 29.11 -2.83 -13.18
C LEU A 169 29.86 -1.60 -13.72
#